data_AF-A0A820D3U9-F1
#
_entry.id   AF-A0A820D3U9-F1
#
_cell.length_a   1.000
_cell.length_b   1.000
_cell.length_c   1.000
_cell.angle_alpha   90.00
_cell.angle_beta   90.00
_cell.angle_gamma   90.00
#
_symmetry.space_group_name_H-M   'P 1'
#
loop_
_entity.id
_entity.type
_entity.pdbx_description
1 polymer ?
#
loop_
_entity_poly.entity_id
_entity_poly.type
_entity_poly.pdbx_seq_one_letter_code
_entity_poly.pdbx_strand_id
1 'polypeptide(L)'
;MYLNWIDYGVIALLLCVSVAIGIYHGCIHSKQRTTKEFLIANGFGWFVGTYFTATLFIPKFRQIECASIYSYLERRFSLTVRIAVTINFILITVTVNLYGPSLALSQVTGLNLWLIIGVCGLYIIFYLIPLSFRYFKGFMDSGGVRKVFEIASTGDRLNLPSLSLNPSIRYIVFGLMVGSSLYAIAGMAVLQISARRYLCVK
;
A
#
# COMPACT_ATOMS: atom_id res chain seq x y z
N MET A 1 25.86 -5.70 15.03
CA MET A 1 25.75 -6.52 13.81
C MET A 1 25.24 -5.61 12.70
N TYR A 2 26.16 -5.02 11.94
CA TYR A 2 25.88 -3.96 10.97
C TYR A 2 25.30 -4.57 9.67
N LEU A 3 24.42 -3.84 8.97
CA LEU A 3 24.03 -4.18 7.59
C LEU A 3 25.30 -4.40 6.76
N ASN A 4 25.38 -5.52 6.04
CA ASN A 4 26.50 -5.76 5.14
C ASN A 4 26.43 -4.78 3.96
N TRP A 5 27.57 -4.53 3.30
CA TRP A 5 27.64 -3.66 2.12
C TRP A 5 26.64 -4.06 1.02
N ILE A 6 26.31 -5.35 0.94
CA ILE A 6 25.31 -5.92 0.04
C ILE A 6 23.91 -5.38 0.34
N ASP A 7 23.54 -5.20 1.60
CA ASP A 7 22.22 -4.69 1.98
C ASP A 7 22.02 -3.23 1.55
N TYR A 8 23.08 -2.41 1.68
CA TYR A 8 23.07 -1.04 1.19
C TYR A 8 23.00 -0.97 -0.33
N GLY A 9 23.70 -1.89 -1.02
CA GLY A 9 23.61 -2.03 -2.48
C GLY A 9 22.20 -2.37 -2.95
N VAL A 10 21.52 -3.29 -2.27
CA VAL A 10 20.13 -3.65 -2.57
C VAL A 10 19.19 -2.46 -2.33
N ILE A 11 19.32 -1.73 -1.23
CA ILE A 11 18.48 -0.56 -0.94
C ILE A 11 18.72 0.57 -1.97
N ALA A 12 19.98 0.83 -2.33
CA ALA A 12 20.31 1.86 -3.32
C ALA A 12 19.76 1.51 -4.70
N LEU A 13 19.91 0.27 -5.14
CA LEU A 13 19.34 -0.21 -6.41
C LEU A 13 17.81 -0.07 -6.42
N LEU A 14 17.17 -0.50 -5.32
CA LEU A 14 15.71 -0.45 -5.17
C LEU A 14 15.17 1.00 -5.17
N LEU A 15 15.91 1.95 -4.58
CA LEU A 15 15.61 3.38 -4.66
C LEU A 15 15.81 3.96 -6.06
N CYS A 16 16.91 3.61 -6.75
CA CYS A 16 17.15 4.06 -8.13
C CYS A 16 16.05 3.58 -9.08
N VAL A 17 15.63 2.32 -8.97
CA VAL A 17 14.52 1.77 -9.76
C VAL A 17 13.20 2.49 -9.45
N SER A 18 12.93 2.77 -8.17
CA SER A 18 11.73 3.53 -7.74
C SER A 18 11.69 4.94 -8.34
N VAL A 19 12.80 5.67 -8.25
CA VAL A 19 12.92 7.05 -8.76
C VAL A 19 12.81 7.08 -10.29
N ALA A 20 13.45 6.14 -10.98
CA ALA A 20 13.36 6.03 -12.43
C ALA A 20 11.91 5.81 -12.91
N ILE A 21 11.17 4.94 -12.21
CA ILE A 21 9.74 4.68 -12.50
C ILE A 21 8.89 5.90 -12.15
N GLY A 22 9.14 6.56 -11.03
CA GLY A 22 8.44 7.77 -10.61
C GLY A 22 8.59 8.93 -11.61
N ILE A 23 9.81 9.16 -12.11
CA ILE A 23 10.10 10.18 -13.13
C ILE A 23 9.42 9.82 -14.45
N TYR A 24 9.50 8.54 -14.87
CA TYR A 24 8.86 8.06 -16.09
C TYR A 24 7.34 8.31 -16.10
N HIS A 25 6.66 8.01 -14.98
CA HIS A 25 5.22 8.27 -14.84
C HIS A 25 4.87 9.75 -14.60
N GLY A 26 5.76 10.53 -14.00
CA GLY A 26 5.57 11.96 -13.76
C GLY A 26 5.65 12.80 -15.05
N CYS A 27 6.51 12.40 -15.99
CA CYS A 27 6.72 13.13 -17.24
C CYS A 27 5.75 12.72 -18.37
N ILE A 28 5.16 11.53 -18.34
CA ILE A 28 4.29 11.01 -19.42
C ILE A 28 2.85 10.84 -18.91
N HIS A 29 1.98 11.79 -19.25
CA HIS A 29 0.56 11.77 -18.89
C HIS A 29 -0.29 11.12 -19.99
N SER A 30 -0.76 9.88 -19.78
CA SER A 30 -1.69 9.19 -20.69
C SER A 30 -2.95 8.73 -19.93
N LYS A 31 -4.15 8.80 -20.52
CA LYS A 31 -5.42 8.45 -19.85
C LYS A 31 -5.65 6.93 -19.76
N GLN A 32 -6.22 6.52 -18.63
CA GLN A 32 -6.54 5.15 -18.16
C GLN A 32 -7.51 4.37 -19.05
N ARG A 33 -7.32 3.04 -19.22
CA ARG A 33 -8.38 2.16 -19.77
C ARG A 33 -8.58 0.76 -19.16
N THR A 34 -7.72 0.21 -18.29
CA THR A 34 -7.82 -1.24 -17.94
C THR A 34 -7.63 -1.58 -16.46
N THR A 35 -8.73 -1.88 -15.76
CA THR A 35 -8.80 -2.25 -14.33
C THR A 35 -8.12 -3.59 -14.00
N LYS A 36 -8.00 -4.52 -14.96
CA LYS A 36 -7.46 -5.88 -14.72
C LYS A 36 -5.93 -5.91 -14.61
N GLU A 37 -5.26 -5.16 -15.48
CA GLU A 37 -3.80 -4.97 -15.43
C GLU A 37 -3.39 -4.41 -14.07
N PHE A 38 -4.19 -3.48 -13.54
CA PHE A 38 -4.02 -2.94 -12.20
C PHE A 38 -4.14 -4.01 -11.10
N LEU A 39 -5.13 -4.89 -11.18
CA LEU A 39 -5.37 -5.94 -10.18
C LEU A 39 -4.28 -7.02 -10.18
N ILE A 40 -3.90 -7.52 -11.36
CA ILE A 40 -2.89 -8.58 -11.49
C ILE A 40 -1.50 -8.05 -11.10
N ALA A 41 -1.15 -6.85 -11.57
CA ALA A 41 0.13 -6.23 -11.23
C ALA A 41 0.21 -5.88 -9.74
N ASN A 42 -0.88 -5.41 -9.12
CA ASN A 42 -0.92 -5.23 -7.67
C ASN A 42 -0.75 -6.55 -6.94
N GLY A 43 -1.55 -7.57 -7.27
CA GLY A 43 -1.48 -8.87 -6.60
C GLY A 43 -0.08 -9.46 -6.64
N PHE A 44 0.51 -9.57 -7.83
CA PHE A 44 1.86 -10.10 -8.00
C PHE A 44 2.91 -9.23 -7.32
N GLY A 45 2.81 -7.90 -7.44
CA GLY A 45 3.71 -6.97 -6.77
C GLY A 45 3.70 -7.14 -5.24
N TRP A 46 2.52 -7.30 -4.64
CA TRP A 46 2.37 -7.56 -3.21
C TRP A 46 3.00 -8.88 -2.76
N PHE A 47 2.86 -9.96 -3.56
CA PHE A 47 3.52 -11.23 -3.27
C PHE A 47 5.04 -11.10 -3.27
N VAL A 48 5.60 -10.46 -4.30
CA VAL A 48 7.05 -10.23 -4.41
C VAL A 48 7.55 -9.37 -3.25
N GLY A 49 6.88 -8.25 -2.95
CA GLY A 49 7.27 -7.38 -1.85
C GLY A 49 7.21 -8.06 -0.48
N THR A 50 6.21 -8.93 -0.27
CA THR A 50 6.08 -9.73 0.95
C THR A 50 7.21 -10.76 1.07
N TYR A 51 7.57 -11.43 -0.03
CA TYR A 51 8.69 -12.37 -0.07
C TYR A 51 10.00 -11.71 0.33
N PHE A 52 10.33 -10.54 -0.25
CA PHE A 52 11.52 -9.76 0.12
C PHE A 52 11.49 -9.29 1.58
N THR A 53 10.32 -8.89 2.08
CA THR A 53 10.16 -8.51 3.49
C THR A 53 10.43 -9.70 4.43
N ALA A 54 9.92 -10.88 4.07
CA ALA A 54 10.06 -12.08 4.86
C ALA A 54 11.52 -12.56 4.98
N THR A 55 12.31 -12.44 3.91
CA THR A 55 13.69 -12.94 3.88
C THR A 55 14.72 -11.94 4.40
N LEU A 56 14.55 -10.64 4.13
CA LEU A 56 15.55 -9.62 4.49
C LEU A 56 15.25 -8.92 5.83
N PHE A 57 13.99 -8.55 6.05
CA PHE A 57 13.62 -7.67 7.15
C PHE A 57 13.22 -8.45 8.41
N ILE A 58 12.39 -9.49 8.31
CA ILE A 58 11.95 -10.29 9.47
C ILE A 58 13.10 -10.86 10.30
N PRO A 59 14.10 -11.58 9.74
CA PRO A 59 15.17 -12.17 10.56
C PRO A 59 16.00 -11.11 11.28
N LYS A 60 16.23 -9.94 10.66
CA LYS A 60 16.95 -8.83 11.30
C LYS A 60 16.12 -8.16 12.41
N PHE A 61 14.81 -8.00 12.23
CA PHE A 61 13.95 -7.46 13.28
C PHE A 61 13.90 -8.35 14.52
N ARG A 62 13.89 -9.68 14.35
CA ARG A 62 13.94 -10.61 15.48
C ARG A 62 15.26 -10.53 16.24
N GLN A 63 16.40 -10.44 15.55
CA GLN A 63 17.72 -10.39 16.19
C GLN A 63 17.94 -9.12 17.03
N ILE A 64 17.24 -8.03 16.74
CA ILE A 64 17.47 -6.72 17.37
C ILE A 64 16.48 -6.48 18.55
N GLU A 65 15.56 -7.42 18.81
CA GLU A 65 14.52 -7.38 19.86
C GLU A 65 13.78 -6.03 19.96
N CYS A 66 13.68 -5.30 18.85
CA CYS A 66 13.05 -3.99 18.84
C CYS A 66 11.57 -4.12 18.53
N ALA A 67 10.73 -3.83 19.53
CA ALA A 67 9.26 -3.86 19.45
C ALA A 67 8.62 -2.91 18.40
N SER A 68 9.42 -2.09 17.72
CA SER A 68 8.97 -1.08 16.76
C SER A 68 10.11 -0.57 15.86
N ILE A 69 9.80 -0.27 14.59
CA ILE A 69 10.69 0.44 13.65
C ILE A 69 11.22 1.76 14.25
N TYR A 70 10.37 2.43 15.01
CA TYR A 70 10.68 3.72 15.61
C TYR A 70 11.75 3.57 16.69
N SER A 71 11.70 2.49 17.46
CA SER A 71 12.73 2.14 18.45
C SER A 71 14.06 1.75 17.78
N TYR A 72 14.00 1.10 16.61
CA TYR A 72 15.19 0.82 15.81
C TYR A 72 15.85 2.11 15.31
N LEU A 73 15.05 3.04 14.75
CA LEU A 73 15.55 4.33 14.26
C LEU A 73 16.17 5.18 15.38
N GLU A 74 15.60 5.14 16.59
CA GLU A 74 16.14 5.83 17.76
C GLU A 74 17.51 5.30 18.18
N ARG A 75 17.67 3.97 18.25
CA ARG A 75 18.96 3.34 18.59
C ARG A 75 20.02 3.56 17.52
N ARG A 76 19.63 3.69 16.25
CA ARG A 76 20.57 3.82 15.12
C ARG A 76 21.01 5.25 14.84
N PHE A 77 20.10 6.23 15.01
CA PHE A 77 20.31 7.62 14.65
C PHE A 77 20.18 8.53 15.87
N SER A 78 18.95 8.79 16.33
CA SER A 78 18.65 9.56 17.53
C SER A 78 17.13 9.63 17.79
N LEU A 79 16.75 10.09 18.98
CA LEU A 79 15.36 10.37 19.34
C LEU A 79 14.70 11.40 18.40
N THR A 80 15.45 12.39 17.92
CA THR A 80 14.94 13.43 17.01
C THR A 80 14.43 12.83 15.69
N VAL A 81 15.16 11.87 15.13
CA VAL A 81 14.75 11.17 13.90
C VAL A 81 13.48 10.37 14.15
N ARG A 82 13.37 9.69 15.29
CA ARG A 82 12.17 8.95 15.67
C ARG A 82 10.94 9.87 15.72
N ILE A 83 11.05 11.00 16.40
CA ILE A 83 9.95 11.96 16.54
C ILE A 83 9.57 12.53 15.16
N ALA A 84 10.55 12.93 14.36
CA ALA A 84 10.31 13.49 13.02
C ALA A 84 9.58 12.49 12.09
N VAL A 85 10.02 11.23 12.04
CA VAL A 85 9.40 10.20 11.20
C VAL A 85 7.98 9.87 11.69
N THR A 86 7.76 9.85 13.01
CA THR A 86 6.43 9.57 13.58
C THR A 86 5.44 10.68 13.23
N ILE A 87 5.85 11.95 13.35
CA ILE A 87 5.02 13.10 12.97
C ILE A 87 4.70 13.05 11.47
N ASN A 88 5.71 12.81 10.63
CA ASN A 88 5.54 12.71 9.19
C ASN A 88 4.55 11.59 8.81
N PHE A 89 4.66 10.42 9.44
CA PHE A 89 3.75 9.29 9.22
C PHE A 89 2.30 9.63 9.59
N ILE A 90 2.07 10.28 10.74
CA ILE A 90 0.73 10.72 11.16
C ILE A 90 0.16 11.73 10.16
N LEU A 91 0.95 12.73 9.76
CA LEU A 91 0.52 13.77 8.83
C LEU A 91 0.13 13.18 7.47
N ILE A 92 0.95 12.30 6.90
CA ILE A 92 0.65 11.65 5.61
C ILE A 92 -0.61 10.79 5.73
N THR A 93 -0.75 10.01 6.80
CA THR A 93 -1.89 9.11 6.99
C THR A 93 -3.20 9.88 7.13
N VAL A 94 -3.22 10.96 7.92
CA VAL A 94 -4.44 11.77 8.13
C VAL A 94 -4.74 12.60 6.88
N THR A 95 -3.73 13.20 6.24
CA THR A 95 -3.93 14.05 5.07
C THR A 95 -4.46 13.22 3.90
N VAL A 96 -3.81 12.12 3.52
CA VAL A 96 -4.22 11.37 2.33
C VAL A 96 -5.57 10.67 2.54
N ASN A 97 -5.79 10.04 3.69
CA ASN A 97 -7.00 9.23 3.90
C ASN A 97 -8.23 10.05 4.27
N LEU A 98 -8.07 11.22 4.89
CA LEU A 98 -9.18 12.01 5.39
C LEU A 98 -9.45 13.26 4.53
N TYR A 99 -8.41 13.96 4.09
CA TYR A 99 -8.58 15.20 3.32
C TYR A 99 -9.19 14.95 1.94
N GLY A 100 -8.74 13.91 1.23
CA GLY A 100 -9.25 13.56 -0.11
C GLY A 100 -10.78 13.40 -0.16
N PRO A 101 -11.38 12.48 0.64
CA PRO A 101 -12.82 12.31 0.67
C PRO A 101 -13.55 13.53 1.25
N SER A 102 -12.99 14.21 2.26
CA SER A 102 -13.62 15.41 2.82
C SER A 102 -13.66 16.59 1.85
N LEU A 103 -12.62 16.77 1.03
CA LEU A 103 -12.58 17.81 0.00
C LEU A 103 -13.63 17.54 -1.09
N ALA A 104 -13.71 16.31 -1.59
CA ALA A 104 -14.72 15.92 -2.57
C ALA A 104 -16.14 16.14 -2.04
N LEU A 105 -16.40 15.79 -0.77
CA LEU A 105 -17.71 15.98 -0.16
C LEU A 105 -18.03 17.45 0.12
N SER A 106 -17.05 18.26 0.52
CA SER A 106 -17.21 19.70 0.70
C SER A 106 -17.55 20.41 -0.61
N GLN A 107 -16.97 19.97 -1.72
CA GLN A 107 -17.29 20.51 -3.06
C GLN A 107 -18.72 20.20 -3.51
N VAL A 108 -19.26 19.03 -3.15
CA VAL A 108 -20.63 18.63 -3.54
C VAL A 108 -21.69 19.22 -2.61
N THR A 109 -21.38 19.37 -1.32
CA THR A 109 -22.35 19.81 -0.30
C THR A 109 -22.28 21.30 0.04
N GLY A 110 -21.18 21.98 -0.28
CA GLY A 110 -20.93 23.38 0.08
C GLY A 110 -20.67 23.62 1.57
N LEU A 111 -20.55 22.56 2.38
CA LEU A 111 -20.33 22.67 3.83
C LEU A 111 -18.88 22.98 4.17
N ASN A 112 -18.68 23.54 5.38
CA ASN A 112 -17.35 23.83 5.91
C ASN A 112 -16.48 22.57 6.00
N LEU A 113 -15.29 22.62 5.42
CA LEU A 113 -14.36 21.50 5.33
C LEU A 113 -13.99 20.91 6.70
N TRP A 114 -13.79 21.74 7.72
CA TRP A 114 -13.40 21.29 9.06
C TRP A 114 -14.49 20.44 9.72
N LEU A 115 -15.75 20.80 9.51
CA LEU A 115 -16.90 20.05 10.02
C LEU A 115 -16.98 18.68 9.32
N ILE A 116 -16.79 18.65 8.00
CA ILE A 116 -16.76 17.41 7.23
C ILE A 116 -15.60 16.51 7.65
N ILE A 117 -14.39 17.05 7.88
CA ILE A 117 -13.24 16.28 8.36
C ILE A 117 -13.57 15.60 9.69
N GLY A 118 -14.20 16.32 10.63
CA GLY A 118 -14.61 15.77 11.92
C GLY A 118 -15.63 14.63 11.79
N VAL A 119 -16.65 14.82 10.95
CA VAL A 119 -17.71 13.82 10.70
C VAL A 119 -17.18 12.61 9.95
N CYS A 120 -16.36 12.79 8.91
CA CYS A 120 -15.71 11.71 8.18
C CYS A 120 -14.77 10.89 9.07
N GLY A 121 -14.03 11.55 9.97
CA GLY A 121 -13.15 10.88 10.93
C GLY A 121 -13.91 9.96 11.87
N LEU A 122 -14.99 10.46 12.46
CA LEU A 122 -15.90 9.64 13.29
C LEU A 122 -16.53 8.50 12.48
N TYR A 123 -17.02 8.79 11.27
CA TYR A 123 -17.62 7.80 10.41
C TYR A 123 -16.67 6.62 10.12
N ILE A 124 -15.40 6.88 9.78
CA ILE A 124 -14.43 5.81 9.47
C ILE A 124 -14.23 4.87 10.67
N ILE A 125 -14.18 5.41 11.89
CA ILE A 125 -14.00 4.63 13.12
C ILE A 125 -15.20 3.70 13.33
N PHE A 126 -16.43 4.20 13.16
CA PHE A 126 -17.64 3.40 13.35
C PHE A 126 -17.96 2.46 12.17
N TYR A 127 -17.47 2.77 10.97
CA TYR A 127 -17.88 2.08 9.74
C TYR A 127 -17.07 0.82 9.43
N LEU A 128 -15.86 0.64 9.99
CA LEU A 128 -14.99 -0.49 9.67
C LEU A 128 -15.64 -1.86 9.98
N ILE A 129 -16.35 -1.95 11.12
CA ILE A 129 -17.02 -3.17 11.58
C ILE A 129 -18.25 -3.53 10.71
N PRO A 130 -19.19 -2.60 10.42
CA PRO A 130 -20.30 -2.90 9.52
C PRO A 130 -19.90 -3.01 8.04
N LEU A 131 -18.73 -2.48 7.65
CA LEU A 131 -18.20 -2.63 6.29
C LEU A 131 -17.76 -4.07 6.03
N SER A 132 -16.98 -4.67 6.92
CA SER A 132 -16.57 -6.07 6.80
C SER A 132 -17.78 -7.02 6.81
N PHE A 133 -18.79 -6.73 7.64
CA PHE A 133 -20.05 -7.48 7.65
C PHE A 133 -20.83 -7.34 6.33
N ARG A 134 -20.86 -6.14 5.71
CA ARG A 134 -21.50 -5.94 4.40
C ARG A 134 -20.79 -6.64 3.26
N TYR A 135 -19.46 -6.67 3.24
CA TYR A 135 -18.72 -7.47 2.27
C TYR A 135 -19.04 -8.95 2.44
N PHE A 136 -19.09 -9.44 3.69
CA PHE A 136 -19.44 -10.82 3.99
C PHE A 136 -20.88 -11.17 3.57
N LYS A 137 -21.86 -10.30 3.90
CA LYS A 137 -23.26 -10.50 3.49
C LYS A 137 -23.43 -10.40 1.98
N GLY A 138 -22.84 -9.40 1.32
CA GLY A 138 -22.88 -9.26 -0.13
C GLY A 138 -22.26 -10.47 -0.84
N PHE A 139 -21.23 -11.07 -0.25
CA PHE A 139 -20.65 -12.33 -0.73
C PHE A 139 -21.63 -13.51 -0.59
N MET A 140 -22.32 -13.64 0.54
CA MET A 140 -23.34 -14.67 0.75
C MET A 140 -24.53 -14.51 -0.21
N ASP A 141 -25.03 -13.28 -0.37
CA ASP A 141 -26.21 -12.96 -1.20
C ASP A 141 -25.92 -13.17 -2.70
N SER A 142 -24.67 -12.99 -3.13
CA SER A 142 -24.25 -13.22 -4.53
C SER A 142 -24.19 -14.70 -4.95
N GLY A 143 -24.46 -15.65 -4.05
CA GLY A 143 -24.44 -17.09 -4.33
C GLY A 143 -23.04 -17.72 -4.23
N GLY A 144 -22.12 -17.09 -3.50
CA GLY A 144 -20.76 -17.58 -3.25
C GLY A 144 -19.76 -17.30 -4.39
N VAL A 145 -18.49 -17.71 -4.19
CA VAL A 145 -17.35 -17.39 -5.08
C VAL A 145 -17.63 -17.73 -6.54
N ARG A 146 -18.26 -18.89 -6.80
CA ARG A 146 -18.44 -19.42 -8.15
C ARG A 146 -19.36 -18.57 -9.01
N LYS A 147 -20.46 -18.08 -8.43
CA LYS A 147 -21.45 -17.25 -9.14
C LYS A 147 -20.94 -15.81 -9.31
N VAL A 148 -20.19 -15.29 -8.35
CA VAL A 148 -19.47 -14.01 -8.52
C VAL A 148 -18.45 -14.10 -9.66
N PHE A 149 -17.70 -15.20 -9.73
CA PHE A 149 -16.71 -15.41 -10.78
C PHE A 149 -17.37 -15.57 -12.17
N GLU A 150 -18.51 -16.25 -12.23
CA GLU A 150 -19.30 -16.40 -13.45
C GLU A 150 -19.88 -15.05 -13.92
N ILE A 151 -20.47 -14.24 -13.02
CA ILE A 151 -20.95 -12.88 -13.35
C ILE A 151 -19.79 -11.99 -13.81
N ALA A 152 -18.62 -12.10 -13.17
CA ALA A 152 -17.42 -11.37 -13.58
C ALA A 152 -16.88 -11.85 -14.94
N SER A 153 -17.07 -13.13 -15.28
CA SER A 153 -16.69 -13.72 -16.55
C SER A 153 -17.61 -13.25 -17.67
N THR A 154 -18.92 -13.29 -17.44
CA THR A 154 -19.95 -12.89 -18.41
C THR A 154 -19.97 -11.37 -18.64
N GLY A 155 -19.60 -10.59 -17.64
CA GLY A 155 -19.49 -9.13 -17.75
C GLY A 155 -18.26 -8.61 -18.48
N ASP A 156 -17.50 -9.48 -19.16
CA ASP A 156 -16.23 -9.17 -19.83
C ASP A 156 -15.17 -8.56 -18.90
N ARG A 157 -15.33 -8.76 -17.57
CA ARG A 157 -14.44 -8.24 -16.52
C ARG A 157 -13.28 -9.19 -16.18
N LEU A 158 -13.21 -10.38 -16.80
CA LEU A 158 -12.16 -11.39 -16.55
C LEU A 158 -11.23 -11.76 -17.74
N ASN A 159 -11.39 -11.20 -18.94
CA ASN A 159 -10.43 -11.42 -20.05
C ASN A 159 -8.96 -11.29 -19.63
N LEU A 160 -8.19 -12.32 -20.02
CA LEU A 160 -6.77 -12.49 -19.76
C LEU A 160 -5.96 -11.31 -20.33
N PRO A 161 -4.87 -10.91 -19.67
CA PRO A 161 -4.07 -9.76 -20.07
C PRO A 161 -3.51 -9.96 -21.48
N SER A 162 -3.80 -9.04 -22.39
CA SER A 162 -2.94 -8.83 -23.55
C SER A 162 -1.60 -8.34 -22.99
N LEU A 163 -0.58 -9.20 -22.99
CA LEU A 163 0.77 -8.88 -22.54
C LEU A 163 1.42 -7.86 -23.50
N SER A 164 0.89 -6.64 -23.52
CA SER A 164 1.38 -5.59 -24.38
C SER A 164 2.55 -4.90 -23.70
N LEU A 165 3.75 -5.14 -24.21
CA LEU A 165 4.99 -4.45 -23.82
C LEU A 165 5.05 -3.01 -24.39
N ASN A 166 3.91 -2.47 -24.82
CA ASN A 166 3.87 -1.26 -25.62
C ASN A 166 3.92 -0.01 -24.71
N PRO A 167 4.98 0.82 -24.80
CA PRO A 167 5.27 1.91 -23.84
C PRO A 167 4.27 3.09 -23.88
N SER A 168 3.27 3.06 -24.77
CA SER A 168 2.25 4.10 -24.90
C SER A 168 1.04 3.95 -23.95
N ILE A 169 0.92 2.81 -23.23
CA ILE A 169 -0.18 2.55 -22.31
C ILE A 169 0.29 2.83 -20.86
N ARG A 170 -0.47 3.67 -20.15
CA ARG A 170 -0.11 4.31 -18.86
C ARG A 170 0.24 3.34 -17.72
N TYR A 171 -0.04 2.05 -17.85
CA TYR A 171 0.41 1.03 -16.91
C TYR A 171 1.28 0.03 -17.66
N ILE A 172 2.58 0.25 -17.60
CA ILE A 172 3.51 -0.86 -17.77
C ILE A 172 3.21 -1.78 -16.59
N VAL A 173 2.67 -2.98 -16.85
CA VAL A 173 2.39 -4.01 -15.83
C VAL A 173 3.59 -4.15 -14.88
N PHE A 174 4.80 -4.07 -15.43
CA PHE A 174 6.04 -4.07 -14.67
C PHE A 174 6.23 -2.85 -13.75
N GLY A 175 5.96 -1.62 -14.21
CA GLY A 175 6.05 -0.41 -13.37
C GLY A 175 5.06 -0.44 -12.21
N LEU A 176 3.85 -0.96 -12.46
CA LEU A 176 2.86 -1.13 -11.41
C LEU A 176 3.23 -2.26 -10.45
N MET A 177 3.74 -3.40 -10.94
CA MET A 177 4.25 -4.49 -10.09
C MET A 177 5.35 -3.98 -9.16
N VAL A 178 6.32 -3.24 -9.69
CA VAL A 178 7.41 -2.68 -8.90
C VAL A 178 6.88 -1.68 -7.86
N GLY A 179 6.00 -0.75 -8.26
CA GLY A 179 5.38 0.20 -7.34
C GLY A 179 4.60 -0.50 -6.22
N SER A 180 3.82 -1.53 -6.54
CA SER A 180 3.08 -2.35 -5.59
C SER A 180 4.00 -3.17 -4.67
N SER A 181 5.12 -3.70 -5.17
CA SER A 181 6.13 -4.38 -4.36
C SER A 181 6.79 -3.43 -3.36
N LEU A 182 7.14 -2.22 -3.79
CA LEU A 182 7.72 -1.18 -2.91
C LEU A 182 6.72 -0.76 -1.85
N TYR A 183 5.46 -0.55 -2.24
CA TYR A 183 4.38 -0.23 -1.31
C TYR A 183 4.14 -1.36 -0.29
N ALA A 184 4.19 -2.63 -0.74
CA ALA A 184 4.08 -3.78 0.14
C ALA A 184 5.26 -3.89 1.11
N ILE A 185 6.49 -3.66 0.65
CA ILE A 185 7.68 -3.61 1.52
C ILE A 185 7.53 -2.48 2.54
N ALA A 186 7.14 -1.27 2.13
CA ALA A 186 6.92 -0.16 3.06
C ALA A 186 5.81 -0.48 4.08
N GLY A 187 4.68 -1.04 3.64
CA GLY A 187 3.55 -1.39 4.48
C GLY A 187 3.79 -2.57 5.43
N MET A 188 4.73 -3.47 5.11
CA MET A 188 5.01 -4.65 5.93
C MET A 188 6.27 -4.47 6.78
N ALA A 189 7.33 -3.89 6.21
CA ALA A 189 8.55 -3.60 6.95
C ALA A 189 8.38 -2.40 7.87
N VAL A 190 7.79 -1.29 7.43
CA VAL A 190 7.80 -0.02 8.20
C VAL A 190 6.58 0.13 9.10
N LEU A 191 5.45 -0.47 8.75
CA LEU A 191 4.22 -0.32 9.52
C LEU A 191 4.31 -0.98 10.90
N GLN A 192 4.03 -0.19 11.92
CA GLN A 192 4.16 -0.60 13.32
C GLN A 192 3.30 -1.82 13.70
N ILE A 193 2.14 -2.01 13.06
CA ILE A 193 1.25 -3.16 13.33
C ILE A 193 1.88 -4.47 12.83
N SER A 194 2.49 -4.43 11.64
CA SER A 194 3.15 -5.58 11.01
C SER A 194 4.38 -6.01 11.82
N ALA A 195 5.21 -5.04 12.22
CA ALA A 195 6.39 -5.29 13.05
C ALA A 195 6.05 -5.98 14.38
N ARG A 196 4.98 -5.56 15.06
CA ARG A 196 4.52 -6.20 16.31
C ARG A 196 4.09 -7.65 16.10
N ARG A 197 3.40 -7.96 15.00
CA ARG A 197 2.97 -9.33 14.67
C ARG A 197 4.16 -10.26 14.45
N TYR A 198 5.26 -9.76 13.88
CA TYR A 198 6.46 -10.58 13.64
C TYR A 198 7.20 -10.99 14.92
N LEU A 199 7.03 -10.24 16.00
CA LEU A 199 7.68 -10.51 17.29
C LEU A 199 6.86 -11.44 18.20
N CYS A 200 5.55 -11.57 17.94
CA CYS A 200 4.69 -12.47 18.71
C CYS A 200 4.84 -13.95 18.32
N VAL A 201 5.48 -14.24 17.19
CA VAL A 201 5.74 -15.62 16.73
C VAL A 201 7.08 -16.05 17.31
N LYS A 202 7.02 -16.97 18.29
CA LYS A 202 8.20 -17.62 18.89
C LYS A 202 8.90 -18.53 17.89
#